data_AF-X1HWC8-F1
#
_entry.id   AF-X1HWC8-F1
#
_cell.length_a   1.000
_cell.length_b   1.000
_cell.length_c   1.000
_cell.angle_alpha   90.00
_cell.angle_beta   90.00
_cell.angle_gamma   90.00
#
_symmetry.space_group_name_H-M   'P 1'
#
loop_
_entity.id
_entity.type
_entity.pdbx_description
1 polymer ?
#
loop_
_entity_poly.entity_id
_entity_poly.type
_entity_poly.pdbx_seq_one_letter_code
_entity_poly.pdbx_strand_id
1 'polypeptide(L)'
;SDLKRSINLLKKLKDKRMLAVAYMSLGLLYEVKKENDKAISYFNKAVDIFKELEQPVFIHSAYGEIIRFYKEIGNYDKMMEHTQKLINLTKRINF
;
A
#
# COMPACT_ATOMS: atom_id res chain seq x y z
N SER A 1 -1.73 -15.99 13.15
CA SER A 1 -1.30 -16.26 11.77
C SER A 1 0.15 -15.87 11.61
N ASP A 2 0.93 -16.69 10.89
CA ASP A 2 2.38 -16.54 10.71
C ASP A 2 2.79 -15.18 10.14
N LEU A 3 1.90 -14.54 9.39
CA LEU A 3 2.10 -13.20 8.85
C LEU A 3 2.29 -12.11 9.92
N LYS A 4 1.53 -12.16 11.03
CA LYS A 4 1.70 -11.20 12.15
C LYS A 4 3.05 -11.42 12.86
N ARG A 5 3.50 -12.68 12.96
CA ARG A 5 4.80 -13.03 13.54
C ARG A 5 5.93 -12.55 12.63
N SER A 6 5.80 -12.75 11.32
CA SER A 6 6.74 -12.26 10.29
C SER A 6 6.89 -10.74 10.36
N ILE A 7 5.79 -9.98 10.45
CA ILE A 7 5.85 -8.52 10.60
C ILE A 7 6.59 -8.09 11.86
N ASN A 8 6.36 -8.76 13.00
CA ASN A 8 7.08 -8.44 14.22
C ASN A 8 8.59 -8.72 14.11
N LEU A 9 8.98 -9.76 13.37
CA LEU A 9 10.38 -10.04 13.07
C LEU A 9 10.96 -8.97 12.14
N LEU A 10 10.29 -8.64 11.05
CA LEU A 10 10.73 -7.61 10.09
C LEU A 10 10.91 -6.24 10.75
N LYS A 11 10.00 -5.87 11.66
CA LYS A 11 10.14 -4.66 12.50
C LYS A 11 11.41 -4.70 13.35
N LYS A 12 11.72 -5.83 13.97
CA LYS A 12 12.94 -6.01 14.78
C LYS A 12 14.21 -6.00 13.94
N LEU A 13 14.16 -6.61 12.76
CA LEU A 13 15.27 -6.66 11.80
C LEU A 13 15.47 -5.34 11.05
N LYS A 14 14.57 -4.36 11.23
CA LYS A 14 14.56 -3.07 10.52
C LYS A 14 14.53 -3.21 8.99
N ASP A 15 14.07 -4.36 8.47
CA ASP A 15 13.90 -4.57 7.04
C ASP A 15 12.59 -3.92 6.59
N LYS A 16 12.67 -2.61 6.33
CA LYS A 16 11.55 -1.77 5.94
C LYS A 16 10.95 -2.24 4.61
N ARG A 17 11.78 -2.66 3.65
CA ARG A 17 11.29 -3.10 2.33
C ARG A 17 10.42 -4.34 2.47
N MET A 18 10.91 -5.36 3.17
CA MET A 18 10.12 -6.57 3.39
C MET A 18 8.89 -6.30 4.26
N LEU A 19 8.98 -5.37 5.22
CA LEU A 19 7.82 -4.95 6.00
C LEU A 19 6.71 -4.32 5.13
N ALA A 20 7.09 -3.48 4.16
CA ALA A 20 6.14 -2.90 3.21
C ALA A 20 5.51 -3.94 2.30
N VAL A 21 6.28 -4.92 1.81
CA VAL A 21 5.76 -6.06 1.04
C VAL A 21 4.78 -6.88 1.88
N ALA A 22 5.09 -7.14 3.15
CA ALA A 22 4.18 -7.85 4.06
C ALA A 22 2.86 -7.07 4.28
N TYR A 23 2.92 -5.73 4.33
CA TYR A 23 1.72 -4.92 4.38
C TYR A 23 0.90 -4.97 3.09
N MET A 24 1.53 -5.00 1.91
CA MET A 24 0.83 -5.26 0.64
C MET A 24 0.06 -6.58 0.69
N SER A 25 0.70 -7.66 1.13
CA SER A 25 0.05 -8.97 1.26
C SER A 25 -1.10 -8.96 2.27
N LEU A 26 -1.00 -8.19 3.36
CA LEU A 26 -2.13 -8.01 4.27
C LEU A 26 -3.28 -7.23 3.65
N GLY A 27 -2.98 -6.19 2.87
CA GLY A 27 -3.98 -5.44 2.15
C GLY A 27 -4.85 -6.35 1.30
N LEU A 28 -4.22 -7.15 0.44
CA LEU A 28 -4.88 -8.14 -0.43
C LEU A 28 -5.64 -9.20 0.39
N LEU A 29 -5.06 -9.69 1.49
CA LEU A 29 -5.74 -10.67 2.34
C LEU A 29 -7.02 -10.11 2.97
N TYR A 30 -7.00 -8.86 3.44
CA TYR A 30 -8.17 -8.23 4.04
C TYR A 30 -9.21 -7.82 3.00
N GLU A 31 -8.79 -7.51 1.78
CA GLU A 31 -9.68 -7.32 0.63
C GLU A 31 -10.46 -8.60 0.32
N VAL A 32 -9.78 -9.76 0.23
CA VAL A 32 -10.45 -11.06 0.04
C VAL A 32 -11.45 -11.37 1.16
N LYS A 33 -11.17 -10.90 2.37
CA LYS A 33 -12.08 -11.00 3.53
C LYS A 33 -13.21 -9.98 3.54
N LYS A 34 -13.27 -9.07 2.56
CA LYS A 34 -14.19 -7.94 2.49
C LYS A 34 -14.08 -6.99 3.69
N GLU A 35 -12.93 -6.98 4.36
CA GLU A 35 -12.60 -6.07 5.45
C GLU A 35 -11.91 -4.82 4.89
N ASN A 36 -12.69 -4.03 4.14
CA ASN A 36 -12.26 -2.94 3.28
C ASN A 36 -11.35 -1.91 3.99
N ASP A 37 -11.72 -1.47 5.19
CA ASP A 37 -10.95 -0.48 5.96
C ASP A 37 -9.55 -1.00 6.33
N LYS A 38 -9.45 -2.29 6.64
CA LYS A 38 -8.16 -2.91 6.96
C LYS A 38 -7.30 -3.05 5.71
N ALA A 39 -7.90 -3.44 4.58
CA ALA A 39 -7.19 -3.55 3.31
C ALA A 39 -6.50 -2.23 2.95
N ILE A 40 -7.28 -1.15 2.93
CA ILE A 40 -6.80 0.21 2.66
C ILE A 40 -5.77 0.67 3.69
N SER A 41 -5.97 0.39 4.98
CA SER A 41 -5.00 0.74 6.02
C SER A 41 -3.63 0.11 5.77
N TYR A 42 -3.59 -1.17 5.38
CA TYR A 42 -2.33 -1.87 5.11
C TYR A 42 -1.67 -1.42 3.80
N PHE A 43 -2.44 -1.18 2.74
CA PHE A 43 -1.88 -0.60 1.52
C PHE A 43 -1.25 0.77 1.77
N ASN A 44 -1.89 1.65 2.55
CA ASN A 44 -1.31 2.95 2.89
C ASN A 44 -0.02 2.81 3.72
N LYS A 45 0.05 1.87 4.67
CA LYS A 45 1.29 1.60 5.41
C LYS A 45 2.43 1.14 4.49
N ALA A 46 2.13 0.36 3.45
CA ALA A 46 3.12 -0.03 2.45
C ALA A 46 3.58 1.19 1.64
N VAL A 47 2.65 2.04 1.18
CA VAL A 47 2.94 3.29 0.47
C VAL A 47 3.89 4.19 1.28
N ASP A 48 3.62 4.39 2.57
CA ASP A 48 4.42 5.28 3.41
C ASP A 48 5.87 4.79 3.56
N ILE A 49 6.06 3.48 3.70
CA ILE A 49 7.41 2.89 3.75
C ILE A 49 8.08 2.96 2.38
N PHE A 50 7.38 2.65 1.28
CA PHE A 50 7.98 2.75 -0.06
C PHE A 50 8.35 4.18 -0.43
N LYS A 51 7.63 5.19 0.07
CA LYS A 51 8.03 6.61 -0.01
C LYS A 51 9.29 6.88 0.79
N GLU A 52 9.36 6.41 2.04
CA GLU A 52 10.55 6.57 2.89
C GLU A 52 11.80 5.94 2.25
N LEU A 53 11.62 4.84 1.53
CA LEU A 53 12.71 4.13 0.85
C LEU A 53 13.01 4.66 -0.57
N GLU A 54 12.28 5.67 -1.04
CA GLU A 54 12.41 6.24 -2.38
C GLU A 54 12.32 5.16 -3.48
N GLN A 55 11.31 4.29 -3.36
CA GLN A 55 11.11 3.12 -4.20
C GLN A 55 9.92 3.33 -5.15
N PRO A 56 10.05 4.15 -6.21
CA PRO A 56 8.89 4.63 -6.95
C PRO A 56 8.12 3.51 -7.67
N VAL A 57 8.80 2.46 -8.13
CA VAL A 57 8.14 1.27 -8.70
C VAL A 57 7.15 0.67 -7.71
N PHE A 58 7.56 0.50 -6.45
CA PHE A 58 6.72 -0.09 -5.41
C PHE A 58 5.63 0.87 -4.91
N ILE A 59 5.91 2.19 -4.91
CA ILE A 59 4.90 3.23 -4.69
C ILE A 59 3.78 3.10 -5.74
N HIS A 60 4.14 3.01 -7.02
CA HIS A 60 3.18 2.86 -8.11
C HIS A 60 2.34 1.58 -7.95
N SER A 61 2.95 0.45 -7.63
CA SER A 61 2.21 -0.81 -7.36
C SER A 61 1.23 -0.66 -6.20
N ALA A 62 1.64 -0.07 -5.08
CA ALA A 62 0.79 0.08 -3.90
C ALA A 62 -0.38 1.05 -4.13
N TYR A 63 -0.15 2.17 -4.83
CA TYR A 63 -1.24 3.05 -5.25
C TYR A 63 -2.16 2.37 -6.28
N GLY A 64 -1.60 1.54 -7.17
CA GLY A 64 -2.37 0.74 -8.13
C GLY A 64 -3.40 -0.15 -7.45
N GLU A 65 -3.01 -0.85 -6.38
CA GLU A 65 -3.94 -1.66 -5.59
C GLU A 65 -5.04 -0.81 -4.94
N ILE A 66 -4.70 0.34 -4.38
CA ILE A 66 -5.69 1.25 -3.76
C ILE A 66 -6.69 1.77 -4.79
N ILE A 67 -6.20 2.18 -5.97
CA ILE A 67 -7.02 2.71 -7.05
C ILE A 67 -7.94 1.62 -7.61
N ARG A 68 -7.40 0.42 -7.86
CA ARG A 68 -8.17 -0.75 -8.28
C ARG A 68 -9.28 -1.06 -7.28
N PHE A 69 -8.93 -1.11 -6.00
CA PHE A 69 -9.87 -1.40 -4.93
C PHE A 69 -11.02 -0.40 -4.88
N TYR A 70 -10.73 0.92 -4.90
CA TYR A 70 -11.78 1.93 -4.87
C TYR A 70 -12.67 1.92 -6.12
N LYS A 71 -12.10 1.59 -7.29
CA LYS A 71 -12.85 1.38 -8.52
C LYS A 71 -13.81 0.19 -8.39
N GLU A 72 -13.37 -0.92 -7.80
CA GLU A 72 -14.18 -2.13 -7.63
C GLU A 72 -15.36 -1.93 -6.69
N ILE A 73 -15.21 -1.13 -5.63
CA ILE A 73 -16.30 -0.80 -4.70
C ILE A 73 -17.15 0.39 -5.14
N GLY A 74 -16.90 0.93 -6.35
CA GLY A 74 -17.66 2.06 -6.92
C GLY A 74 -17.41 3.42 -6.25
N ASN A 75 -16.38 3.54 -5.42
CA ASN A 75 -16.03 4.81 -4.76
C ASN A 75 -15.07 5.62 -5.63
N TYR A 76 -15.61 6.24 -6.68
CA TYR A 76 -14.84 6.99 -7.67
C TYR A 76 -14.18 8.25 -7.10
N ASP A 77 -14.76 8.87 -6.07
CA ASP A 77 -14.17 10.04 -5.41
C ASP A 77 -12.83 9.68 -4.77
N LYS A 78 -12.79 8.58 -4.01
CA LYS A 78 -11.55 8.09 -3.42
C LYS A 78 -10.56 7.58 -4.45
N MET A 79 -11.04 6.90 -5.49
CA MET A 79 -10.19 6.50 -6.62
C MET A 79 -9.49 7.73 -7.24
N MET A 80 -10.23 8.80 -7.50
CA MET A 80 -9.69 10.04 -8.08
C MET A 80 -8.72 10.74 -7.12
N GLU A 81 -9.05 10.80 -5.83
CA GLU A 81 -8.17 11.35 -4.79
C GLU A 81 -6.81 10.63 -4.78
N HIS A 82 -6.81 9.30 -4.79
CA HIS A 82 -5.59 8.50 -4.78
C HIS A 82 -4.82 8.57 -6.10
N THR A 83 -5.53 8.66 -7.23
CA THR A 83 -4.91 8.89 -8.55
C THR A 83 -4.19 10.23 -8.59
N GLN A 84 -4.81 11.30 -8.10
CA GLN A 84 -4.18 12.62 -8.04
C GLN A 84 -2.99 12.65 -7.08
N LYS A 85 -3.06 11.95 -5.94
CA LYS A 85 -1.92 11.78 -5.03
C LYS A 85 -0.73 11.12 -5.73
N LEU A 86 -0.97 10.03 -6.47
CA LEU A 86 0.08 9.35 -7.23
C LEU A 86 0.69 10.28 -8.29
N ILE A 87 -0.13 10.95 -9.11
CA ILE A 87 0.34 11.88 -10.15
C ILE A 87 1.19 13.00 -9.55
N ASN A 88 0.73 13.62 -8.47
CA ASN A 88 1.46 14.70 -7.80
C ASN A 88 2.78 14.21 -7.22
N LEU A 89 2.82 12.97 -6.72
CA LEU A 89 4.03 12.35 -6.21
C LEU A 89 5.02 12.09 -7.35
N THR A 90 4.60 11.45 -8.44
CA THR A 90 5.46 11.19 -9.62
C THR A 90 6.02 12.47 -10.22
N LYS A 91 5.24 13.56 -10.26
CA LYS A 91 5.71 14.89 -10.70
C LYS A 91 6.77 15.50 -9.77
N ARG A 92 6.71 15.22 -8.47
CA ARG A 92 7.68 15.74 -7.49
C ARG A 92 8.98 14.95 -7.50
N ILE A 93 8.89 13.66 -7.82
CA ILE A 93 10.03 12.75 -7.74
C ILE A 93 10.97 12.90 -8.95
N ASN A 94 10.57 13.59 -10.04
CA ASN A 94 11.39 13.79 -11.26
C ASN A 94 12.25 12.57 -11.59
N PHE A 95 11.63 11.57 -12.23
CA PHE A 95 12.40 10.50 -12.86
C PHE A 95 13.35 11.05 -13.94
#